data_AF-A0AA48HLS3-F1
#
_entry.id   AF-A0AA48HLS3-F1
#
_cell.length_a   1.000
_cell.length_b   1.000
_cell.length_c   1.000
_cell.angle_alpha   90.00
_cell.angle_beta   90.00
_cell.angle_gamma   90.00
#
_symmetry.space_group_name_H-M   'P 1'
#
loop_
_entity.id
_entity.type
_entity.pdbx_description
1 polymer ?
#
loop_
_entity_poly.entity_id
_entity_poly.type
_entity_poly.pdbx_seq_one_letter_code
_entity_poly.pdbx_strand_id
1 'polypeptide(L)'
;MTRSLSRIAAVFMAAIVAIAPIPSTAQSAQETAFVMALMESMNTLSIRFNREVCGYVLRHANGAYSSTKVSWGGPASCASLPVEDGFVVASSWHTHAAWDPAYDGEVPSIQDVEGDMRMGVNGWVSTPGGRLWFVDGRTGSIRQICGRGCLPVDENFGAEDFGPVSESYTLDGLYARFGRDR
;
A
#
# COMPACT_ATOMS: atom_id res chain seq x y z
N MET A 1 36.99 72.80 -5.92
CA MET A 1 35.79 71.98 -5.65
C MET A 1 35.70 70.95 -6.75
N THR A 2 35.70 69.64 -6.42
CA THR A 2 34.84 68.56 -6.98
C THR A 2 35.48 67.21 -6.65
N ARG A 3 34.91 66.51 -5.66
CA ARG A 3 35.20 65.12 -5.31
C ARG A 3 34.58 64.20 -6.37
N SER A 4 35.38 63.33 -6.99
CA SER A 4 34.86 62.23 -7.80
C SER A 4 34.51 61.06 -6.87
N LEU A 5 33.23 60.79 -6.72
CA LEU A 5 32.70 59.63 -5.97
C LEU A 5 32.54 58.47 -6.95
N SER A 6 33.42 57.48 -6.83
CA SER A 6 33.31 56.19 -7.52
C SER A 6 32.08 55.45 -7.02
N ARG A 7 31.07 55.26 -7.88
CA ARG A 7 29.88 54.46 -7.57
C ARG A 7 30.20 53.00 -7.86
N ILE A 8 30.58 52.24 -6.84
CA ILE A 8 30.59 50.78 -6.90
C ILE A 8 29.14 50.31 -6.78
N ALA A 9 28.56 49.89 -7.90
CA ALA A 9 27.26 49.22 -7.90
C ALA A 9 27.48 47.77 -7.45
N ALA A 10 27.11 47.46 -6.22
CA ALA A 10 27.06 46.08 -5.74
C ALA A 10 25.81 45.39 -6.34
N VAL A 11 26.03 44.49 -7.31
CA VAL A 11 25.00 43.61 -7.82
C VAL A 11 24.82 42.47 -6.81
N PHE A 12 23.77 42.53 -6.00
CA PHE A 12 23.33 41.39 -5.19
C PHE A 12 22.66 40.37 -6.10
N MET A 13 23.38 39.29 -6.41
CA MET A 13 22.84 38.14 -7.13
C MET A 13 22.07 37.29 -6.10
N ALA A 14 20.73 37.42 -6.09
CA ALA A 14 19.87 36.57 -5.27
C ALA A 14 19.93 35.14 -5.84
N ALA A 15 20.61 34.24 -5.12
CA ALA A 15 20.60 32.81 -5.41
C ALA A 15 19.21 32.26 -5.07
N ILE A 16 18.37 32.07 -6.09
CA ILE A 16 17.12 31.34 -5.98
C ILE A 16 17.49 29.86 -5.79
N VAL A 17 17.43 29.37 -4.55
CA VAL A 17 17.50 27.94 -4.26
C VAL A 17 16.20 27.33 -4.80
N ALA A 18 16.29 26.67 -5.95
CA ALA A 18 15.20 25.83 -6.45
C ALA A 18 15.03 24.65 -5.50
N ILE A 19 14.02 24.71 -4.63
CA ILE A 19 13.56 23.57 -3.86
C ILE A 19 12.91 22.63 -4.87
N ALA A 20 13.67 21.63 -5.33
CA ALA A 20 13.10 20.57 -6.15
C ALA A 20 11.99 19.89 -5.32
N PRO A 21 10.78 19.73 -5.88
CA PRO A 21 9.74 18.97 -5.19
C PRO A 21 10.28 17.57 -4.93
N ILE A 22 10.33 17.18 -3.66
CA ILE A 22 10.56 15.78 -3.30
C ILE A 22 9.38 15.04 -3.94
N PRO A 23 9.62 14.09 -4.87
CA PRO A 23 8.51 13.35 -5.44
C PRO A 23 7.77 12.69 -4.29
N SER A 24 6.50 13.08 -4.12
CA SER A 24 5.54 12.21 -3.43
C SER A 24 5.65 10.87 -4.14
N THR A 25 6.13 9.84 -3.46
CA THR A 25 6.45 8.56 -4.12
C THR A 25 5.14 7.89 -4.48
N ALA A 26 4.57 8.28 -5.62
CA ALA A 26 3.72 7.41 -6.38
C ALA A 26 4.41 6.05 -6.45
N GLN A 27 3.63 5.00 -6.21
CA GLN A 27 4.13 3.65 -6.13
C GLN A 27 4.92 3.31 -7.40
N SER A 28 6.16 2.82 -7.25
CA SER A 28 7.00 2.57 -8.42
C SER A 28 6.38 1.46 -9.28
N ALA A 29 6.47 1.60 -10.60
CA ALA A 29 6.00 0.57 -11.53
C ALA A 29 6.68 -0.79 -11.28
N GLN A 30 7.95 -0.75 -10.85
CA GLN A 30 8.73 -1.94 -10.54
C GLN A 30 8.23 -2.69 -9.30
N GLU A 31 7.93 -1.97 -8.21
CA GLU A 31 7.33 -2.60 -7.02
C GLU A 31 5.92 -3.11 -7.31
N THR A 32 5.14 -2.35 -8.09
CA THR A 32 3.80 -2.79 -8.51
C THR A 32 3.88 -4.11 -9.28
N ALA A 33 4.81 -4.23 -10.23
CA ALA A 33 5.03 -5.48 -10.97
C ALA A 33 5.48 -6.63 -10.06
N PHE A 34 6.36 -6.33 -9.10
CA PHE A 34 6.80 -7.31 -8.10
C PHE A 34 5.61 -7.83 -7.25
N VAL A 35 4.78 -6.92 -6.73
CA VAL A 35 3.62 -7.27 -5.91
C VAL A 35 2.57 -8.02 -6.72
N MET A 36 2.30 -7.63 -7.97
CA MET A 36 1.41 -8.36 -8.86
C MET A 36 1.83 -9.83 -9.01
N ALA A 37 3.11 -10.08 -9.30
CA ALA A 37 3.64 -11.44 -9.44
C ALA A 37 3.62 -12.22 -8.11
N LEU A 38 3.92 -11.55 -6.99
CA LEU A 38 3.83 -12.14 -5.66
C LEU A 38 2.38 -12.57 -5.34
N MET A 39 1.42 -11.69 -5.60
CA MET A 39 0.01 -11.89 -5.27
C MET A 39 -0.66 -12.91 -6.17
N GLU A 40 -0.23 -13.08 -7.42
CA GLU A 40 -0.72 -14.16 -8.29
C GLU A 40 -0.51 -15.54 -7.63
N SER A 41 0.66 -15.75 -7.03
CA SER A 41 0.95 -16.98 -6.30
C SER A 41 0.30 -17.01 -4.91
N MET A 42 0.43 -15.93 -4.14
CA MET A 42 -0.01 -15.91 -2.74
C MET A 42 -1.53 -15.89 -2.60
N ASN A 43 -2.28 -15.20 -3.47
CA ASN A 43 -3.74 -15.19 -3.41
C ASN A 43 -4.30 -16.59 -3.66
N THR A 44 -3.75 -17.32 -4.64
CA THR A 44 -4.11 -18.72 -4.90
C THR A 44 -3.95 -19.60 -3.66
N LEU A 45 -2.81 -19.47 -2.97
CA LEU A 45 -2.53 -20.28 -1.78
C LEU A 45 -3.36 -19.83 -0.58
N SER A 46 -3.55 -18.53 -0.39
CA SER A 46 -4.38 -17.93 0.66
C SER A 46 -5.81 -18.46 0.60
N ILE A 47 -6.41 -18.40 -0.60
CA ILE A 47 -7.75 -18.94 -0.88
C ILE A 47 -7.79 -20.43 -0.60
N ARG A 48 -6.85 -21.20 -1.18
CA ARG A 48 -6.83 -22.66 -1.06
C ARG A 48 -6.79 -23.15 0.38
N PHE A 49 -6.02 -22.48 1.22
CA PHE A 49 -5.85 -22.87 2.62
C PHE A 49 -6.78 -22.12 3.56
N ASN A 50 -7.60 -21.19 3.04
CA ASN A 50 -8.44 -20.28 3.81
C ASN A 50 -7.67 -19.58 4.94
N ARG A 51 -6.54 -18.96 4.59
CA ARG A 51 -5.67 -18.27 5.55
C ARG A 51 -5.05 -17.05 4.90
N GLU A 52 -5.12 -15.92 5.59
CA GLU A 52 -4.33 -14.76 5.23
C GLU A 52 -2.83 -15.09 5.28
N VAL A 53 -2.12 -14.58 4.29
CA VAL A 53 -0.67 -14.68 4.16
C VAL A 53 -0.10 -13.28 4.05
N CYS A 54 0.99 -13.01 4.77
CA CYS A 54 1.59 -11.68 4.76
C CYS A 54 3.09 -11.61 4.95
N GLY A 55 3.63 -10.43 4.69
CA GLY A 55 5.02 -10.11 4.86
C GLY A 55 5.29 -8.63 4.59
N TYR A 56 6.56 -8.32 4.32
CA TYR A 56 6.99 -7.01 3.87
C TYR A 56 7.66 -7.11 2.52
N VAL A 57 7.44 -6.10 1.68
CA VAL A 57 8.26 -5.88 0.49
C VAL A 57 9.54 -5.16 0.95
N LEU A 58 10.68 -5.73 0.59
CA LEU A 58 12.01 -5.21 0.89
C LEU A 58 12.60 -4.59 -0.36
N ARG A 59 13.22 -3.42 -0.22
CA ARG A 59 13.96 -2.74 -1.30
C ARG A 59 15.45 -2.90 -1.11
N HIS A 60 16.12 -3.37 -2.16
CA HIS A 60 17.57 -3.56 -2.19
C HIS A 60 18.29 -2.31 -2.71
N ALA A 61 19.58 -2.17 -2.41
CA ALA A 61 20.38 -1.00 -2.79
C ALA A 61 20.48 -0.81 -4.32
N ASN A 62 20.37 -1.89 -5.09
CA ASN A 62 20.33 -1.89 -6.55
C ASN A 62 18.93 -1.58 -7.14
N GLY A 63 17.94 -1.26 -6.29
CA GLY A 63 16.56 -0.99 -6.68
C GLY A 63 15.70 -2.24 -6.89
N ALA A 64 16.23 -3.45 -6.71
CA ALA A 64 15.42 -4.67 -6.77
C ALA A 64 14.48 -4.79 -5.56
N TYR A 65 13.44 -5.61 -5.70
CA TYR A 65 12.50 -5.94 -4.63
C TYR A 65 12.54 -7.42 -4.29
N SER A 66 12.31 -7.74 -3.02
CA SER A 66 12.02 -9.09 -2.55
C SER A 66 10.91 -9.05 -1.50
N SER A 67 10.43 -10.22 -1.07
CA SER A 67 9.55 -10.33 0.10
C SER A 67 10.34 -10.90 1.27
N THR A 68 9.95 -10.56 2.49
CA THR A 68 10.31 -11.36 3.68
C THR A 68 9.79 -12.78 3.54
N LYS A 69 10.28 -13.67 4.41
CA LYS A 69 9.61 -14.95 4.64
C LYS A 69 8.14 -14.70 4.99
N VAL A 70 7.25 -15.45 4.35
CA VAL A 70 5.81 -15.31 4.54
C VAL A 70 5.39 -15.80 5.93
N SER A 71 4.44 -15.09 6.52
CA SER A 71 3.73 -15.51 7.72
C SER A 71 2.34 -16.03 7.36
N TRP A 72 1.93 -17.12 7.99
CA TRP A 72 0.61 -17.73 7.79
C TRP A 72 -0.30 -17.39 8.96
N GLY A 73 -1.34 -16.61 8.67
CA GLY A 73 -2.34 -16.12 9.61
C GLY A 73 -3.52 -17.07 9.82
N GLY A 74 -4.65 -16.53 10.28
CA GLY A 74 -5.95 -17.18 10.26
C GLY A 74 -6.81 -16.68 9.09
N PRO A 75 -8.12 -16.96 9.09
CA PRO A 75 -9.03 -16.51 8.02
C PRO A 75 -9.23 -14.99 7.92
N ALA A 76 -8.97 -14.24 8.99
CA ALA A 76 -9.22 -12.80 9.08
C ALA A 76 -8.13 -12.05 9.87
N SER A 77 -6.92 -12.59 9.89
CA SER A 77 -5.78 -11.93 10.52
C SER A 77 -4.47 -12.57 10.09
N CYS A 78 -3.43 -11.76 10.00
CA CYS A 78 -2.06 -12.23 9.91
C CYS A 78 -1.14 -11.30 10.72
N ALA A 79 0.06 -11.78 11.05
CA ALA A 79 1.10 -10.95 11.63
C ALA A 79 2.41 -11.25 10.93
N SER A 80 2.95 -10.26 10.23
CA SER A 80 4.25 -10.38 9.56
C SER A 80 5.36 -10.68 10.57
N LEU A 81 6.32 -11.50 10.14
CA LEU A 81 7.51 -11.76 10.95
C LEU A 81 8.35 -10.47 11.11
N PRO A 82 9.10 -10.32 12.20
CA PRO A 82 10.03 -9.21 12.36
C PRO A 82 11.00 -9.13 11.17
N VAL A 83 11.26 -7.91 10.71
CA VAL A 83 12.26 -7.66 9.67
C VAL A 83 13.63 -7.59 10.34
N GLU A 84 14.60 -8.30 9.79
CA GLU A 84 15.98 -8.25 10.27
C GLU A 84 16.59 -6.85 10.05
N ASP A 85 17.57 -6.49 10.88
CA ASP A 85 18.26 -5.21 10.77
C ASP A 85 18.96 -5.07 9.40
N GLY A 86 19.02 -3.83 8.89
CA GLY A 86 19.72 -3.51 7.64
C GLY A 86 18.89 -3.67 6.37
N PHE A 87 17.65 -4.17 6.45
CA PHE A 87 16.72 -4.15 5.32
C PHE A 87 15.89 -2.87 5.30
N VAL A 88 15.57 -2.41 4.08
CA VAL A 88 14.66 -1.27 3.87
C VAL A 88 13.28 -1.81 3.50
N VAL A 89 12.31 -1.62 4.38
CA VAL A 89 10.89 -1.93 4.10
C VAL A 89 10.35 -0.89 3.12
N ALA A 90 9.84 -1.35 1.98
CA ALA A 90 9.14 -0.50 1.02
C ALA A 90 7.64 -0.40 1.37
N SER A 91 7.04 -1.55 1.69
CA SER A 91 5.62 -1.65 2.04
C SER A 91 5.35 -2.91 2.87
N SER A 92 4.22 -2.92 3.58
CA SER A 92 3.59 -4.16 4.03
C SER A 92 2.88 -4.84 2.85
N TRP A 93 2.53 -6.11 2.98
CA TRP A 93 1.59 -6.76 2.08
C TRP A 93 0.87 -7.90 2.79
N HIS A 94 -0.38 -8.12 2.43
CA HIS A 94 -1.10 -9.33 2.82
C HIS A 94 -2.16 -9.73 1.78
N THR A 95 -2.72 -10.90 2.00
CA THR A 95 -3.84 -11.46 1.26
C THR A 95 -5.01 -11.58 2.22
N HIS A 96 -6.23 -11.33 1.76
CA HIS A 96 -7.41 -11.86 2.42
C HIS A 96 -7.55 -13.35 2.09
N ALA A 97 -8.19 -14.10 2.99
CA ALA A 97 -8.37 -15.55 2.89
C ALA A 97 -9.42 -15.93 1.80
N ALA A 98 -9.97 -17.15 1.89
CA ALA A 98 -11.05 -17.57 1.01
C ALA A 98 -12.28 -16.67 1.19
N TRP A 99 -13.16 -16.67 0.20
CA TRP A 99 -14.42 -15.93 0.29
C TRP A 99 -15.26 -16.43 1.47
N ASP A 100 -15.74 -15.50 2.28
CA ASP A 100 -16.66 -15.75 3.39
C ASP A 100 -17.84 -14.76 3.29
N PRO A 101 -19.09 -15.23 3.11
CA PRO A 101 -20.26 -14.36 3.04
C PRO A 101 -20.51 -13.57 4.33
N ALA A 102 -19.93 -13.97 5.46
CA ALA A 102 -20.05 -13.25 6.73
C ALA A 102 -19.03 -12.10 6.87
N TYR A 103 -18.12 -11.92 5.91
CA TYR A 103 -17.03 -10.96 5.99
C TYR A 103 -16.89 -10.12 4.72
N ASP A 104 -16.74 -8.80 4.89
CA ASP A 104 -16.49 -7.87 3.78
C ASP A 104 -15.01 -7.92 3.35
N GLY A 105 -14.62 -9.07 2.81
CA GLY A 105 -13.23 -9.38 2.41
C GLY A 105 -12.80 -8.74 1.10
N GLU A 106 -13.59 -7.86 0.48
CA GLU A 106 -13.26 -7.26 -0.82
C GLU A 106 -12.67 -5.85 -0.73
N VAL A 107 -12.53 -5.31 0.47
CA VAL A 107 -11.90 -4.01 0.76
C VAL A 107 -10.94 -4.16 1.94
N PRO A 108 -9.84 -3.39 2.02
CA PRO A 108 -8.99 -3.38 3.22
C PRO A 108 -9.80 -3.04 4.48
N SER A 109 -9.45 -3.65 5.60
CA SER A 109 -10.06 -3.33 6.89
C SER A 109 -9.54 -1.99 7.42
N ILE A 110 -10.24 -1.44 8.41
CA ILE A 110 -9.78 -0.25 9.14
C ILE A 110 -8.41 -0.52 9.79
N GLN A 111 -8.26 -1.72 10.36
CA GLN A 111 -7.04 -2.13 11.06
C GLN A 111 -5.83 -2.21 10.13
N ASP A 112 -6.03 -2.60 8.87
CA ASP A 112 -4.95 -2.63 7.86
C ASP A 112 -4.44 -1.21 7.62
N VAL A 113 -5.35 -0.29 7.34
CA VAL A 113 -5.03 1.10 7.01
C VAL A 113 -4.41 1.82 8.20
N GLU A 114 -4.98 1.67 9.40
CA GLU A 114 -4.38 2.22 10.62
C GLU A 114 -3.03 1.59 10.94
N GLY A 115 -2.87 0.29 10.64
CA GLY A 115 -1.62 -0.45 10.78
C GLY A 115 -0.50 0.18 9.96
N ASP A 116 -0.73 0.28 8.66
CA ASP A 116 0.18 0.91 7.70
C ASP A 116 0.49 2.35 8.08
N MET A 117 -0.54 3.10 8.52
CA MET A 117 -0.37 4.48 8.98
C MET A 117 0.50 4.61 10.22
N ARG A 118 0.30 3.77 11.25
CA ARG A 118 1.15 3.78 12.45
C ARG A 118 2.59 3.39 12.15
N MET A 119 2.79 2.47 11.21
CA MET A 119 4.12 2.05 10.78
C MET A 119 4.78 3.05 9.83
N GLY A 120 4.01 3.98 9.24
CA GLY A 120 4.50 4.94 8.26
C GLY A 120 4.94 4.28 6.95
N VAL A 121 4.37 3.13 6.60
CA VAL A 121 4.66 2.35 5.39
C VAL A 121 3.40 2.21 4.54
N ASN A 122 3.55 2.11 3.22
CA ASN A 122 2.42 1.75 2.36
C ASN A 122 2.04 0.27 2.55
N GLY A 123 0.86 -0.12 2.08
CA GLY A 123 0.41 -1.51 2.11
C GLY A 123 -0.24 -1.98 0.83
N TRP A 124 -0.27 -3.30 0.67
CA TRP A 124 -0.92 -3.99 -0.44
C TRP A 124 -1.83 -5.10 0.07
N VAL A 125 -3.04 -5.19 -0.48
CA VAL A 125 -4.04 -6.17 -0.06
C VAL A 125 -4.65 -6.85 -1.28
N SER A 126 -4.49 -8.17 -1.41
CA SER A 126 -5.26 -8.96 -2.38
C SER A 126 -6.52 -9.53 -1.75
N THR A 127 -7.54 -9.77 -2.58
CA THR A 127 -8.88 -10.19 -2.13
C THR A 127 -9.31 -11.50 -2.81
N PRO A 128 -10.25 -12.26 -2.24
CA PRO A 128 -10.76 -13.49 -2.85
C PRO A 128 -11.49 -13.25 -4.19
N GLY A 129 -12.06 -12.06 -4.42
CA GLY A 129 -12.61 -11.64 -5.71
C GLY A 129 -11.54 -11.26 -6.76
N GLY A 130 -10.26 -11.34 -6.39
CA GLY A 130 -9.13 -11.11 -7.28
C GLY A 130 -8.77 -9.64 -7.48
N ARG A 131 -9.24 -8.72 -6.62
CA ARG A 131 -8.78 -7.32 -6.61
C ARG A 131 -7.41 -7.21 -5.95
N LEU A 132 -6.64 -6.21 -6.35
CA LEU A 132 -5.45 -5.76 -5.65
C LEU A 132 -5.62 -4.31 -5.22
N TRP A 133 -5.44 -4.05 -3.94
CA TRP A 133 -5.50 -2.74 -3.32
C TRP A 133 -4.13 -2.21 -2.96
N PHE A 134 -4.00 -0.89 -3.02
CA PHE A 134 -2.89 -0.15 -2.46
C PHE A 134 -3.40 0.80 -1.38
N VAL A 135 -2.71 0.81 -0.25
CA VAL A 135 -2.95 1.67 0.90
C VAL A 135 -1.78 2.65 1.03
N ASP A 136 -2.08 3.94 0.99
CA ASP A 136 -1.11 4.99 1.27
C ASP A 136 -1.00 5.17 2.79
N GLY A 137 0.12 4.73 3.37
CA GLY A 137 0.35 4.78 4.81
C GLY A 137 0.57 6.18 5.37
N ARG A 138 0.64 7.22 4.55
CA ARG A 138 0.74 8.60 5.04
C ARG A 138 -0.62 9.26 5.17
N THR A 139 -1.51 8.96 4.22
CA THR A 139 -2.80 9.65 4.08
C THR A 139 -4.00 8.79 4.48
N GLY A 140 -3.85 7.46 4.53
CA GLY A 140 -4.97 6.53 4.67
C GLY A 140 -5.85 6.47 3.43
N SER A 141 -5.33 6.91 2.28
CA SER A 141 -6.02 6.78 0.99
C SER A 141 -5.85 5.36 0.45
N ILE A 142 -6.93 4.78 -0.05
CA ILE A 142 -6.98 3.41 -0.52
C ILE A 142 -7.45 3.43 -1.97
N ARG A 143 -6.79 2.69 -2.86
CA ARG A 143 -7.19 2.60 -4.26
C ARG A 143 -6.93 1.23 -4.84
N GLN A 144 -7.78 0.79 -5.75
CA GLN A 144 -7.52 -0.41 -6.53
C GLN A 144 -6.37 -0.14 -7.51
N ILE A 145 -5.48 -1.12 -7.59
CA ILE A 145 -4.44 -1.21 -8.59
C ILE A 145 -5.00 -1.96 -9.79
N CYS A 146 -5.80 -2.98 -9.52
CA CYS A 146 -6.64 -3.64 -10.49
C CYS A 146 -7.88 -4.23 -9.82
N GLY A 147 -8.93 -4.36 -10.62
CA GLY A 147 -10.27 -4.76 -10.16
C GLY A 147 -10.50 -6.26 -10.10
N ARG A 148 -11.78 -6.62 -9.97
CA ARG A 148 -12.25 -8.00 -9.85
C ARG A 148 -11.68 -8.89 -10.97
N GLY A 149 -11.23 -10.09 -10.63
CA GLY A 149 -10.68 -11.05 -11.58
C GLY A 149 -9.29 -10.73 -12.13
N CYS A 150 -8.60 -9.73 -11.57
CA CYS A 150 -7.23 -9.42 -11.95
C CYS A 150 -6.21 -10.45 -11.42
N LEU A 151 -6.40 -10.88 -10.16
CA LEU A 151 -5.67 -11.96 -9.51
C LEU A 151 -6.53 -13.23 -9.46
N PRO A 152 -5.96 -14.41 -9.15
CA PRO A 152 -6.72 -15.65 -8.99
C PRO A 152 -7.89 -15.46 -8.03
N VAL A 153 -9.07 -15.90 -8.47
CA VAL A 153 -10.36 -15.72 -7.79
C VAL A 153 -10.73 -17.01 -7.09
N ASP A 154 -11.34 -16.90 -5.91
CA ASP A 154 -11.96 -18.05 -5.26
C ASP A 154 -13.09 -18.58 -6.13
N GLU A 155 -13.09 -19.88 -6.43
CA GLU A 155 -14.14 -20.53 -7.21
C GLU A 155 -15.52 -20.41 -6.53
N ASN A 156 -15.55 -20.24 -5.21
CA ASN A 156 -16.75 -20.03 -4.43
C ASN A 156 -17.13 -18.55 -4.29
N PHE A 157 -16.37 -17.61 -4.88
CA PHE A 157 -16.61 -16.18 -4.75
C PHE A 157 -18.03 -15.82 -5.19
N GLY A 158 -18.84 -15.43 -4.21
CA GLY A 158 -20.28 -15.25 -4.37
C GLY A 158 -20.73 -13.81 -4.56
N ALA A 159 -21.88 -13.50 -4.00
CA ALA A 159 -22.47 -12.17 -4.05
C ALA A 159 -21.70 -11.19 -3.14
N GLU A 160 -21.58 -9.94 -3.59
CA GLU A 160 -20.98 -8.84 -2.82
C GLU A 160 -22.07 -8.20 -1.92
N ASP A 161 -22.49 -8.94 -0.89
CA ASP A 161 -23.64 -8.60 -0.04
C ASP A 161 -23.43 -7.34 0.82
N PHE A 162 -22.18 -6.88 0.97
CA PHE A 162 -21.78 -5.65 1.66
C PHE A 162 -21.90 -4.39 0.75
N GLY A 163 -22.58 -4.52 -0.38
CA GLY A 163 -22.76 -3.45 -1.36
C GLY A 163 -21.58 -3.29 -2.31
N PRO A 164 -21.72 -2.40 -3.31
CA PRO A 164 -20.74 -2.27 -4.38
C PRO A 164 -19.38 -1.82 -3.89
N VAL A 165 -18.33 -2.48 -4.39
CA VAL A 165 -16.93 -2.14 -4.11
C VAL A 165 -16.47 -1.01 -5.03
N SER A 166 -16.20 0.17 -4.47
CA SER A 166 -15.71 1.35 -5.22
C SER A 166 -14.24 1.21 -5.60
N GLU A 167 -13.75 1.96 -6.58
CA GLU A 167 -12.33 1.90 -7.00
C GLU A 167 -11.37 2.53 -5.98
N SER A 168 -11.88 3.33 -5.05
CA SER A 168 -11.09 3.98 -3.99
C SER A 168 -11.92 4.22 -2.74
N TYR A 169 -11.21 4.33 -1.61
CA TYR A 169 -11.76 4.66 -0.30
C TYR A 169 -10.82 5.62 0.44
N THR A 170 -11.36 6.31 1.43
CA THR A 170 -10.58 6.94 2.51
C THR A 170 -10.75 6.12 3.78
N LEU A 171 -9.88 6.32 4.77
CA LEU A 171 -10.07 5.72 6.10
C LEU A 171 -11.46 6.04 6.68
N ASP A 172 -11.91 7.30 6.61
CA ASP A 172 -13.27 7.69 7.03
C ASP A 172 -14.37 6.96 6.22
N GLY A 173 -14.14 6.75 4.93
CA GLY A 173 -15.02 5.97 4.08
C GLY A 173 -15.12 4.51 4.51
N LEU A 174 -14.03 3.91 5.00
CA LEU A 174 -14.06 2.57 5.59
C LEU A 174 -14.83 2.57 6.92
N TYR A 175 -14.61 3.54 7.81
CA TYR A 175 -15.42 3.66 9.04
C TYR A 175 -16.92 3.70 8.73
N ALA A 176 -17.33 4.50 7.74
CA ALA A 176 -18.72 4.56 7.30
C ALA A 176 -19.20 3.22 6.70
N ARG A 177 -18.39 2.56 5.86
CA ARG A 177 -18.71 1.26 5.25
C ARG A 177 -18.91 0.17 6.29
N PHE A 178 -18.03 0.11 7.30
CA PHE A 178 -18.09 -0.87 8.37
C PHE A 178 -19.05 -0.48 9.49
N GLY A 179 -19.72 0.68 9.42
CA GLY A 179 -20.65 1.16 10.44
C GLY A 179 -19.98 1.36 11.80
N ARG A 180 -18.73 1.85 11.82
CA ARG A 180 -17.96 2.10 13.04
C ARG A 180 -17.74 3.59 13.24
N ASP A 181 -17.77 4.00 14.50
CA ASP A 181 -17.37 5.35 14.89
C ASP A 181 -15.83 5.45 14.94
N ARG A 182 -15.32 6.64 14.64
CA ARG A 182 -13.89 6.96 14.65
C ARG A 182 -13.41 7.50 15.99
#